data_AF-E7RYD3-F1
#
_entry.id   AF-E7RYD3-F1
#
_cell.length_a   1.000
_cell.length_b   1.000
_cell.length_c   1.000
_cell.angle_alpha   90.00
_cell.angle_beta   90.00
_cell.angle_gamma   90.00
#
_symmetry.space_group_name_H-M   'P 1'
#
loop_
_entity.id
_entity.type
_entity.pdbx_description
1 polymer ?
#
loop_
_entity_poly.entity_id
_entity_poly.type
_entity_poly.pdbx_seq_one_letter_code
_entity_poly.pdbx_strand_id
1 'polypeptide(L)'
;MPMVSGPDRYLVVGNPIAHSRSPEIHAAFAAQTGQHILYERRLIETDPPEAFAAAMRHFFQDEGGRGANVTLPFKEAAFRLADERSPRAEAAGAANTLCFIEGRIIADNTDGAGLVDDIQRRLGVSLQGLRVTVLGAGGAARGLMLPLAQAGVARLVVANRTLARAQALAADIDPHLEAQALPVRV
;
A
#
# COMPACT_ATOMS: atom_id res chain seq x y z
N MET A 1 -1.94 4.39 -41.03
CA MET A 1 -1.71 5.33 -39.91
C MET A 1 -1.57 4.50 -38.65
N PRO A 2 -0.53 4.70 -37.81
CA PRO A 2 -0.50 3.99 -36.54
C PRO A 2 -1.69 4.49 -35.72
N MET A 3 -2.54 3.58 -35.25
CA MET A 3 -3.59 3.92 -34.30
C MET A 3 -2.91 4.49 -33.07
N VAL A 4 -3.13 5.77 -32.78
CA VAL A 4 -2.69 6.35 -31.51
C VAL A 4 -3.52 5.64 -30.45
N SER A 5 -2.89 4.72 -29.73
CA SER A 5 -3.47 4.09 -28.55
C SER A 5 -4.02 5.19 -27.64
N GLY A 6 -5.24 5.00 -27.14
CA GLY A 6 -5.79 5.87 -26.10
C GLY A 6 -4.87 5.94 -24.87
N PRO A 7 -5.09 6.90 -23.95
CA PRO A 7 -4.29 7.01 -22.74
C PRO A 7 -4.36 5.72 -21.91
N ASP A 8 -3.26 5.37 -21.27
CA ASP A 8 -3.25 4.26 -20.32
C ASP A 8 -4.13 4.57 -19.11
N ARG A 9 -4.97 3.62 -18.70
CA ARG A 9 -5.98 3.85 -17.67
C ARG A 9 -5.52 3.35 -16.30
N TYR A 10 -5.63 4.23 -15.31
CA TYR A 10 -5.32 3.99 -13.92
C TYR A 10 -6.43 4.57 -13.03
N LEU A 11 -6.51 4.09 -11.79
CA LEU A 11 -7.43 4.66 -10.83
C LEU A 11 -6.94 4.51 -9.40
N VAL A 12 -7.61 5.22 -8.49
CA VAL A 12 -7.60 4.94 -7.06
C VAL A 12 -8.99 4.52 -6.61
N VAL A 13 -9.09 3.38 -5.90
CA VAL A 13 -10.37 2.87 -5.39
C VAL A 13 -10.44 2.90 -3.86
N GLY A 14 -11.63 3.15 -3.35
CA GLY A 14 -11.89 3.16 -1.90
C GLY A 14 -13.32 3.53 -1.56
N ASN A 15 -13.63 3.50 -0.26
CA ASN A 15 -14.90 3.97 0.28
C ASN A 15 -14.68 4.55 1.68
N PRO A 16 -14.77 5.89 1.86
CA PRO A 16 -15.00 6.93 0.83
C PRO A 16 -13.75 7.17 -0.04
N ILE A 17 -13.93 7.78 -1.22
CA ILE A 17 -12.82 8.05 -2.17
C ILE A 17 -12.65 9.51 -2.60
N ALA A 18 -13.67 10.35 -2.39
CA ALA A 18 -13.74 11.70 -2.95
C ALA A 18 -12.52 12.58 -2.61
N HIS A 19 -11.95 12.40 -1.42
CA HIS A 19 -10.82 13.21 -0.92
C HIS A 19 -9.44 12.72 -1.36
N SER A 20 -9.33 11.60 -2.09
CA SER A 20 -8.03 11.09 -2.53
C SER A 20 -7.34 12.11 -3.42
N ARG A 21 -6.09 12.47 -3.14
CA ARG A 21 -5.28 13.39 -4.00
C ARG A 21 -4.47 12.67 -5.08
N SER A 22 -4.63 11.35 -5.17
CA SER A 22 -3.84 10.52 -6.09
C SER A 22 -4.01 10.95 -7.56
N PRO A 23 -5.22 11.29 -8.06
CA PRO A 23 -5.38 11.76 -9.43
C PRO A 23 -4.54 13.00 -9.76
N GLU A 24 -4.53 14.00 -8.88
CA GLU A 24 -3.74 15.22 -9.11
C GLU A 24 -2.23 14.93 -9.08
N ILE A 25 -1.79 14.07 -8.16
CA ILE A 25 -0.38 13.67 -8.04
C ILE A 25 0.07 12.91 -9.29
N HIS A 26 -0.70 11.91 -9.73
CA HIS A 26 -0.35 11.10 -10.90
C HIS A 26 -0.46 11.89 -12.21
N ALA A 27 -1.41 12.81 -12.33
CA ALA A 27 -1.48 13.73 -13.47
C ALA A 27 -0.24 14.64 -13.53
N ALA A 28 0.22 15.15 -12.38
CA ALA A 28 1.44 15.96 -12.32
C ALA A 28 2.68 15.14 -12.73
N PHE A 29 2.80 13.89 -12.26
CA PHE A 29 3.88 13.00 -12.68
C PHE A 29 3.83 12.70 -14.18
N ALA A 30 2.65 12.46 -14.74
CA ALA A 30 2.47 12.19 -16.16
C ALA A 30 2.93 13.39 -17.02
N ALA A 31 2.53 14.61 -16.63
CA ALA A 31 2.96 15.83 -17.30
C ALA A 31 4.48 16.04 -17.23
N GLN A 32 5.09 15.77 -16.07
CA GLN A 32 6.55 15.91 -15.89
C GLN A 32 7.36 14.87 -16.67
N THR A 33 6.79 13.71 -16.96
CA THR A 33 7.49 12.56 -17.56
C THR A 33 7.03 12.26 -19.00
N GLY A 34 6.18 13.11 -19.58
CA GLY A 34 5.65 12.95 -20.94
C GLY A 34 4.78 11.71 -21.12
N GLN A 35 4.17 11.19 -20.05
CA GLN A 35 3.30 10.01 -20.11
C GLN A 35 1.87 10.42 -20.46
N HIS A 36 1.20 9.62 -21.30
CA HIS A 36 -0.19 9.82 -21.67
C HIS A 36 -1.09 8.86 -20.89
N ILE A 37 -1.59 9.31 -19.73
CA ILE A 37 -2.41 8.50 -18.82
C ILE A 37 -3.72 9.19 -18.48
N LEU A 38 -4.71 8.38 -18.12
CA LEU A 38 -5.93 8.79 -17.43
C LEU A 38 -5.91 8.17 -16.03
N TYR A 39 -5.99 9.00 -14.98
CA TYR A 39 -6.00 8.56 -13.59
C TYR A 39 -7.26 9.05 -12.87
N GLU A 40 -8.14 8.15 -12.45
CA GLU A 40 -9.46 8.49 -11.92
C GLU A 40 -9.70 8.03 -10.47
N ARG A 41 -10.76 8.53 -9.84
CA ARG A 41 -11.27 8.00 -8.57
C ARG A 41 -12.41 7.05 -8.86
N ARG A 42 -12.47 5.93 -8.14
CA ARG A 42 -13.63 5.01 -8.22
C ARG A 42 -14.11 4.64 -6.82
N LEU A 43 -15.36 4.97 -6.54
CA LEU A 43 -16.03 4.49 -5.34
C LEU A 43 -16.51 3.07 -5.61
N ILE A 44 -16.25 2.17 -4.67
CA ILE A 44 -16.79 0.81 -4.71
C ILE A 44 -17.53 0.58 -3.38
N GLU A 45 -18.72 0.00 -3.46
CA GLU A 45 -19.48 -0.35 -2.27
C GLU A 45 -18.80 -1.48 -1.49
N THR A 46 -18.94 -1.46 -0.16
CA THR A 46 -18.36 -2.49 0.71
C THR A 46 -19.20 -3.76 0.78
N ASP A 47 -20.44 -3.69 0.31
CA ASP A 47 -21.41 -4.78 0.28
C ASP A 47 -21.97 -4.90 -1.16
N PRO A 48 -22.01 -6.10 -1.76
CA PRO A 48 -21.51 -7.38 -1.21
C PRO A 48 -19.97 -7.41 -1.10
N PRO A 49 -19.39 -8.28 -0.24
CA PRO A 49 -17.94 -8.40 -0.07
C PRO A 49 -17.15 -8.64 -1.37
N GLU A 50 -17.80 -9.23 -2.39
CA GLU A 50 -17.25 -9.54 -3.70
C GLU A 50 -17.21 -8.33 -4.64
N ALA A 51 -17.91 -7.23 -4.32
CA ALA A 51 -18.05 -6.05 -5.18
C ALA A 51 -16.69 -5.48 -5.60
N PHE A 52 -15.74 -5.41 -4.66
CA PHE A 52 -14.37 -4.98 -4.95
C PHE A 52 -13.68 -5.88 -5.98
N ALA A 53 -13.70 -7.20 -5.75
CA ALA A 53 -13.01 -8.14 -6.63
C ALA A 53 -13.61 -8.12 -8.05
N ALA A 54 -14.94 -8.07 -8.15
CA ALA A 54 -15.64 -7.97 -9.43
C ALA A 54 -15.28 -6.67 -10.18
N ALA A 55 -15.34 -5.53 -9.50
CA ALA A 55 -15.02 -4.23 -10.09
C ALA A 55 -13.57 -4.14 -10.57
N MET A 56 -12.62 -4.69 -9.81
CA MET A 56 -11.21 -4.68 -10.20
C MET A 56 -10.94 -5.61 -11.39
N ARG A 57 -11.55 -6.80 -11.45
CA ARG A 57 -11.44 -7.69 -12.62
C ARG A 57 -12.00 -7.03 -13.88
N HIS A 58 -13.19 -6.45 -13.78
CA HIS A 58 -13.80 -5.70 -14.88
C HIS A 58 -12.89 -4.56 -15.36
N PHE A 59 -12.33 -3.79 -14.43
CA PHE A 59 -11.41 -2.70 -14.76
C PHE A 59 -10.18 -3.17 -15.54
N PHE A 60 -9.55 -4.27 -15.12
CA PHE A 60 -8.34 -4.76 -15.79
C PHE A 60 -8.64 -5.51 -17.09
N GLN A 61 -9.70 -6.31 -17.14
CA GLN A 61 -9.98 -7.23 -18.25
C GLN A 61 -10.80 -6.58 -19.37
N ASP A 62 -11.77 -5.73 -19.02
CA ASP A 62 -12.75 -5.20 -19.98
C ASP A 62 -12.52 -3.72 -20.28
N GLU A 63 -12.05 -2.95 -19.30
CA GLU A 63 -11.86 -1.50 -19.44
C GLU A 63 -10.44 -1.10 -19.89
N GLY A 64 -9.51 -2.05 -20.01
CA GLY A 64 -8.12 -1.81 -20.39
C GLY A 64 -7.28 -1.16 -19.30
N GLY A 65 -7.65 -1.33 -18.03
CA GLY A 65 -6.89 -0.82 -16.88
C GLY A 65 -5.47 -1.41 -16.81
N ARG A 66 -4.48 -0.57 -16.51
CA ARG A 66 -3.07 -0.99 -16.37
C ARG A 66 -2.56 -1.00 -14.93
N GLY A 67 -3.23 -0.28 -14.03
CA GLY A 67 -2.89 -0.28 -12.62
C GLY A 67 -3.93 0.43 -11.76
N ALA A 68 -3.90 0.15 -10.47
CA ALA A 68 -4.82 0.72 -9.50
C ALA A 68 -4.14 0.95 -8.15
N ASN A 69 -4.33 2.12 -7.55
CA ASN A 69 -4.14 2.26 -6.12
C ASN A 69 -5.41 1.86 -5.36
N VAL A 70 -5.20 1.29 -4.18
CA VAL A 70 -6.25 0.81 -3.31
C VAL A 70 -6.11 1.47 -1.94
N THR A 71 -7.18 2.10 -1.47
CA THR A 71 -7.25 2.67 -0.12
C THR A 71 -8.31 1.93 0.72
N LEU A 72 -8.58 2.46 1.91
CA LEU A 72 -9.57 1.90 2.83
C LEU A 72 -10.94 1.70 2.12
N PRO A 73 -11.66 0.62 2.45
CA PRO A 73 -11.27 -0.50 3.33
C PRO A 73 -10.63 -1.70 2.58
N PHE A 74 -10.25 -1.53 1.31
CA PHE A 74 -10.06 -2.69 0.41
C PHE A 74 -8.65 -3.26 0.32
N LYS A 75 -7.67 -2.78 1.09
CA LYS A 75 -6.26 -3.21 0.94
C LYS A 75 -6.05 -4.72 1.14
N GLU A 76 -6.78 -5.34 2.07
CA GLU A 76 -6.73 -6.80 2.26
C GLU A 76 -7.44 -7.56 1.13
N ALA A 77 -8.54 -7.01 0.59
CA ALA A 77 -9.22 -7.60 -0.55
C ALA A 77 -8.35 -7.54 -1.81
N ALA A 78 -7.62 -6.45 -2.02
CA ALA A 78 -6.64 -6.29 -3.08
C ALA A 78 -5.52 -7.32 -2.99
N PHE A 79 -5.01 -7.54 -1.77
CA PHE A 79 -4.01 -8.58 -1.51
C PHE A 79 -4.54 -9.97 -1.87
N ARG A 80 -5.77 -10.32 -1.43
CA ARG A 80 -6.39 -11.61 -1.75
C ARG A 80 -6.70 -11.80 -3.23
N LEU A 81 -7.04 -10.72 -3.94
CA LEU A 81 -7.39 -10.75 -5.37
C LEU A 81 -6.20 -11.06 -6.27
N ALA A 82 -5.00 -10.64 -5.90
CA ALA A 82 -3.84 -10.69 -6.79
C ALA A 82 -3.32 -12.11 -7.04
N ASP A 83 -2.83 -12.32 -8.26
CA ASP A 83 -2.20 -13.56 -8.71
C ASP A 83 -0.77 -13.69 -8.18
N GLU A 84 -0.06 -12.55 -8.09
CA GLU A 84 1.29 -12.46 -7.56
C GLU A 84 1.37 -11.31 -6.55
N ARG A 85 2.23 -11.44 -5.54
CA ARG A 85 2.38 -10.47 -4.45
C ARG A 85 3.85 -10.20 -4.18
N SER A 86 4.19 -8.93 -3.99
CA SER A 86 5.54 -8.57 -3.58
C SER A 86 5.84 -9.02 -2.14
N PRO A 87 7.12 -9.19 -1.75
CA PRO A 87 7.49 -9.54 -0.37
C PRO A 87 6.94 -8.57 0.67
N ARG A 88 6.83 -7.28 0.32
CA ARG A 88 6.26 -6.25 1.21
C ARG A 88 4.73 -6.32 1.28
N ALA A 89 4.04 -6.72 0.21
CA ALA A 89 2.61 -7.00 0.28
C ALA A 89 2.31 -8.25 1.13
N GLU A 90 3.12 -9.30 1.00
CA GLU A 90 3.04 -10.52 1.82
C GLU A 90 3.23 -10.22 3.31
N ALA A 91 4.31 -9.52 3.67
CA ALA A 91 4.54 -9.11 5.06
C ALA A 91 3.42 -8.20 5.59
N ALA A 92 2.85 -7.36 4.72
CA ALA A 92 1.74 -6.48 5.07
C ALA A 92 0.39 -7.20 5.21
N GLY A 93 0.21 -8.38 4.60
CA GLY A 93 -1.11 -9.00 4.39
C GLY A 93 -2.11 -8.09 3.67
N ALA A 94 -1.61 -7.08 2.94
CA ALA A 94 -2.39 -5.97 2.42
C ALA A 94 -1.65 -5.30 1.25
N ALA A 95 -2.40 -4.86 0.23
CA ALA A 95 -1.87 -4.21 -0.95
C ALA A 95 -2.54 -2.84 -1.16
N ASN A 96 -1.73 -1.81 -1.45
CA ASN A 96 -2.22 -0.47 -1.80
C ASN A 96 -2.00 -0.16 -3.30
N THR A 97 -1.32 -1.05 -4.02
CA THR A 97 -0.93 -0.87 -5.43
C THR A 97 -1.14 -2.19 -6.16
N LEU A 98 -1.86 -2.15 -7.28
CA LEU A 98 -2.08 -3.26 -8.18
C LEU A 98 -1.57 -2.87 -9.57
N CYS A 99 -0.85 -3.78 -10.21
CA CYS A 99 -0.39 -3.64 -11.59
C CYS A 99 -0.97 -4.77 -12.43
N PHE A 100 -1.37 -4.49 -13.67
CA PHE A 100 -1.82 -5.50 -14.60
C PHE A 100 -0.77 -5.73 -15.68
N ILE A 101 -0.11 -6.88 -15.62
CA ILE A 101 1.04 -7.22 -16.47
C ILE A 101 0.80 -8.61 -17.05
N GLU A 102 0.83 -8.73 -18.38
CA GLU A 102 0.68 -10.02 -19.09
C GLU A 102 -0.57 -10.81 -18.67
N GLY A 103 -1.68 -10.12 -18.40
CA GLY A 103 -2.92 -10.74 -17.98
C GLY A 103 -3.00 -11.12 -16.50
N ARG A 104 -1.98 -10.81 -15.70
CA ARG A 104 -1.91 -11.10 -14.26
C ARG A 104 -2.00 -9.82 -13.42
N ILE A 105 -2.70 -9.91 -12.30
CA ILE A 105 -2.79 -8.87 -11.28
C ILE A 105 -1.66 -9.08 -10.28
N ILE A 106 -0.73 -8.14 -10.24
CA ILE A 106 0.39 -8.15 -9.30
C ILE A 106 0.12 -7.13 -8.19
N ALA A 107 0.13 -7.59 -6.95
CA ALA A 107 -0.09 -6.77 -5.77
C ALA A 107 1.22 -6.31 -5.12
N ASP A 108 1.19 -5.06 -4.66
CA ASP A 108 2.27 -4.44 -3.95
C ASP A 108 1.78 -3.50 -2.83
N ASN A 109 2.65 -3.27 -1.86
CA ASN A 109 2.43 -2.33 -0.77
C ASN A 109 3.55 -1.27 -0.72
N THR A 110 3.27 -0.08 -1.23
CA THR A 110 4.25 1.01 -1.36
C THR A 110 4.27 1.95 -0.16
N ASP A 111 3.33 1.84 0.80
CA ASP A 111 3.21 2.78 1.91
C ASP A 111 4.49 2.80 2.76
N GLY A 112 5.00 1.64 3.17
CA GLY A 112 6.18 1.56 4.02
C GLY A 112 7.48 1.91 3.31
N ALA A 113 7.62 1.51 2.04
CA ALA A 113 8.75 1.92 1.21
C ALA A 113 8.76 3.44 1.00
N GLY A 114 7.60 4.05 0.74
CA GLY A 114 7.45 5.48 0.58
C GLY A 114 7.80 6.27 1.85
N LEU A 115 7.39 5.78 3.03
CA LEU A 115 7.76 6.40 4.31
C LEU A 115 9.27 6.35 4.55
N VAL A 116 9.90 5.19 4.34
CA VAL A 116 11.34 5.00 4.51
C VAL A 116 12.12 5.92 3.55
N ASP A 117 11.65 6.05 2.31
CA ASP A 117 12.26 6.93 1.32
C ASP A 117 12.13 8.42 1.70
N ASP A 118 10.96 8.85 2.16
CA ASP A 118 10.73 10.22 2.64
C ASP A 118 11.67 10.59 3.80
N ILE A 119 11.81 9.69 4.79
CA ILE A 119 12.72 9.90 5.93
C ILE A 119 14.19 9.97 5.48
N GLN A 120 14.64 9.03 4.66
CA GLN A 120 16.05 8.93 4.32
C GLN A 120 16.48 9.93 3.24
N ARG A 121 15.71 10.09 2.17
CA ARG A 121 16.09 10.94 1.03
C ARG A 121 15.61 12.37 1.17
N ARG A 122 14.35 12.57 1.55
CA ARG A 122 13.78 13.93 1.61
C ARG A 122 14.13 14.65 2.90
N LEU A 123 14.10 13.96 4.04
CA LEU A 123 14.50 14.54 5.33
C LEU A 123 16.00 14.38 5.63
N GLY A 124 16.71 13.53 4.87
CA GLY A 124 18.15 13.33 5.04
C GLY A 124 18.51 12.57 6.32
N VAL A 125 17.57 11.81 6.90
CA VAL A 125 17.78 11.08 8.16
C VAL A 125 18.08 9.62 7.87
N SER A 126 19.34 9.20 8.08
CA SER A 126 19.71 7.79 8.00
C SER A 126 19.03 6.97 9.10
N LEU A 127 18.31 5.91 8.72
CA LEU A 127 17.70 4.97 9.66
C LEU A 127 18.70 3.92 10.20
N GLN A 128 19.83 3.76 9.52
CA GLN A 128 20.87 2.80 9.88
C GLN A 128 21.31 2.97 11.33
N GLY A 129 21.25 1.90 12.12
CA GLY A 129 21.70 1.89 13.51
C GLY A 129 20.77 2.61 14.50
N LEU A 130 19.65 3.18 14.04
CA LEU A 130 18.71 3.87 14.92
C LEU A 130 17.77 2.91 15.63
N ARG A 131 17.22 3.38 16.74
CA ARG A 131 16.11 2.72 17.44
C ARG A 131 14.81 3.41 17.04
N VAL A 132 13.90 2.67 16.43
CA VAL A 132 12.63 3.17 15.90
C VAL A 132 11.46 2.57 16.67
N THR A 133 10.47 3.40 17.00
CA THR A 133 9.20 2.95 17.60
C THR A 133 8.05 3.28 16.66
N VAL A 134 7.28 2.27 16.28
CA VAL A 134 6.02 2.41 15.55
C VAL A 134 4.86 2.44 16.54
N LEU A 135 4.07 3.50 16.51
CA LEU A 135 2.89 3.67 17.36
C LEU A 135 1.64 3.17 16.64
N GLY A 136 1.02 2.13 17.20
CA GLY A 136 -0.12 1.42 16.64
C GLY A 136 0.26 0.07 16.03
N ALA A 137 -0.69 -0.88 16.05
CA ALA A 137 -0.54 -2.22 15.46
C ALA A 137 -1.69 -2.53 14.48
N GLY A 138 -2.03 -1.55 13.63
CA GLY A 138 -3.03 -1.68 12.56
C GLY A 138 -2.40 -1.99 11.19
N GLY A 139 -3.22 -2.04 10.14
CA GLY A 139 -2.76 -2.36 8.77
C GLY A 139 -1.67 -1.43 8.24
N ALA A 140 -1.73 -0.13 8.59
CA ALA A 140 -0.67 0.82 8.26
C ALA A 140 0.67 0.40 8.91
N ALA A 141 0.69 0.18 10.23
CA ALA A 141 1.88 -0.25 10.95
C ALA A 141 2.47 -1.54 10.37
N ARG A 142 1.61 -2.52 10.05
CA ARG A 142 2.03 -3.78 9.43
C ARG A 142 2.80 -3.58 8.12
N GLY A 143 2.32 -2.68 7.26
CA GLY A 143 3.00 -2.31 6.01
C GLY A 143 4.34 -1.57 6.20
N LEU A 144 4.59 -0.99 7.39
CA LEU A 144 5.86 -0.29 7.69
C LEU A 144 6.95 -1.22 8.21
N MET A 145 6.59 -2.33 8.85
CA MET A 145 7.54 -3.13 9.63
C MET A 145 8.69 -3.68 8.79
N LEU A 146 8.39 -4.36 7.67
CA LEU A 146 9.43 -4.93 6.82
C LEU A 146 10.32 -3.85 6.17
N PRO A 147 9.80 -2.78 5.56
CA PRO A 147 10.64 -1.70 5.03
C PRO A 147 11.54 -1.05 6.08
N LEU A 148 11.05 -0.83 7.31
CA LEU A 148 11.86 -0.28 8.40
C LEU A 148 12.96 -1.25 8.83
N ALA A 149 12.66 -2.55 8.95
CA ALA A 149 13.66 -3.56 9.26
C ALA A 149 14.76 -3.63 8.19
N GLN A 150 14.38 -3.57 6.91
CA GLN A 150 15.31 -3.55 5.77
C GLN A 150 16.14 -2.26 5.68
N ALA A 151 15.71 -1.17 6.31
CA ALA A 151 16.47 0.08 6.38
C ALA A 151 17.63 0.04 7.39
N GLY A 152 17.90 -1.11 8.02
CA GLY A 152 19.08 -1.31 8.87
C GLY A 152 18.96 -0.68 10.27
N VAL A 153 17.74 -0.47 10.77
CA VAL A 153 17.50 -0.03 12.14
C VAL A 153 18.12 -1.01 13.14
N ALA A 154 18.75 -0.51 14.19
CA ALA A 154 19.34 -1.35 15.25
C ALA A 154 18.27 -1.99 16.15
N ARG A 155 17.11 -1.34 16.28
CA ARG A 155 15.98 -1.83 17.06
C ARG A 155 14.69 -1.27 16.49
N LEU A 156 13.69 -2.12 16.29
CA LEU A 156 12.36 -1.72 15.86
C LEU A 156 11.35 -2.23 16.88
N VAL A 157 10.59 -1.28 17.45
CA VAL A 157 9.59 -1.53 18.48
C VAL A 157 8.20 -1.21 17.95
N VAL A 158 7.27 -2.15 18.05
CA VAL A 158 5.84 -1.83 17.88
C VAL A 158 5.20 -1.59 19.23
N ALA A 159 4.51 -0.46 19.37
CA ALA A 159 3.87 -0.06 20.61
C ALA A 159 2.38 0.18 20.38
N ASN A 160 1.51 -0.50 21.11
CA ASN A 160 0.06 -0.42 20.91
C ASN A 160 -0.71 -0.44 22.24
N ARG A 161 -1.95 0.10 22.23
CA ARG A 161 -2.86 0.07 23.40
C ARG A 161 -3.16 -1.36 23.84
N THR A 162 -3.38 -2.26 22.90
CA THR A 162 -3.60 -3.69 23.16
C THR A 162 -2.30 -4.42 22.88
N LEU A 163 -1.60 -4.86 23.93
CA LEU A 163 -0.29 -5.53 23.84
C LEU A 163 -0.33 -6.75 22.91
N ALA A 164 -1.36 -7.60 23.03
CA ALA A 164 -1.51 -8.79 22.20
C ALA A 164 -1.47 -8.49 20.69
N ARG A 165 -1.98 -7.33 20.24
CA ARG A 165 -1.90 -6.91 18.83
C ARG A 165 -0.48 -6.51 18.41
N ALA A 166 0.28 -5.88 19.30
CA ALA A 166 1.69 -5.55 19.05
C ALA A 166 2.55 -6.82 19.00
N GLN A 167 2.31 -7.77 19.92
CA GLN A 167 3.00 -9.07 19.93
C GLN A 167 2.72 -9.89 18.68
N ALA A 168 1.45 -9.98 18.27
CA ALA A 168 1.08 -10.66 17.03
C ALA A 168 1.78 -10.02 15.82
N LEU A 169 1.80 -8.69 15.73
CA LEU A 169 2.48 -8.00 14.63
C LEU A 169 3.99 -8.26 14.61
N ALA A 170 4.66 -8.25 15.77
CA ALA A 170 6.09 -8.52 15.85
C ALA A 170 6.41 -9.94 15.38
N ALA A 171 5.65 -10.94 15.87
CA ALA A 171 5.84 -12.35 15.53
C ALA A 171 5.65 -12.64 14.02
N ASP A 172 4.74 -11.93 13.35
CA ASP A 172 4.45 -12.13 11.92
C ASP A 172 5.56 -11.64 10.98
N ILE A 173 6.44 -10.74 11.44
CA ILE A 173 7.44 -10.08 10.59
C ILE A 173 8.84 -10.66 10.83
N ASP A 174 9.27 -10.69 12.10
CA ASP A 174 10.55 -11.25 12.52
C ASP A 174 10.47 -11.52 14.02
N PRO A 175 10.72 -12.77 14.49
CA PRO A 175 10.66 -13.10 15.91
C PRO A 175 11.65 -12.30 16.78
N HIS A 176 12.65 -11.65 16.19
CA HIS A 176 13.61 -10.78 16.88
C HIS A 176 13.15 -9.32 17.01
N LEU A 177 12.01 -8.94 16.42
CA LEU A 177 11.40 -7.63 16.62
C LEU A 177 10.79 -7.52 18.02
N GLU A 178 11.00 -6.37 18.66
CA GLU A 178 10.53 -6.17 20.02
C GLU A 178 9.11 -5.58 20.03
N ALA A 179 8.22 -6.20 20.81
CA ALA A 179 6.87 -5.68 21.04
C ALA A 179 6.79 -5.01 22.42
N GLN A 180 6.17 -3.83 22.48
CA GLN A 180 5.98 -3.09 23.74
C GLN A 180 4.52 -2.69 23.94
N ALA A 181 4.05 -2.73 25.19
CA ALA A 181 2.78 -2.12 25.56
C ALA A 181 2.98 -0.61 25.73
N LEU A 182 2.10 0.23 25.17
CA LEU A 182 2.04 1.63 25.57
C LEU A 182 1.22 1.74 26.87
N PRO A 183 1.78 2.31 27.96
CA PRO A 183 0.99 2.59 29.14
C PRO A 183 -0.08 3.61 28.77
N VAL A 184 -1.35 3.24 28.91
CA VAL A 184 -2.47 4.17 28.75
C VAL A 184 -2.56 4.96 30.05
N ARG A 185 -2.22 6.24 30.03
CA ARG A 185 -2.85 7.20 30.94
C ARG A 185 -4.03 7.78 30.17
N VAL A 186 -5.24 7.34 30.53
CA VAL A 186 -6.48 8.05 30.20
C VAL A 186 -6.56 9.26 31.12
#